data_AF-A0A382YWT4-F1
#
_entry.id   AF-A0A382YWT4-F1
#
_cell.length_a   1.000
_cell.length_b   1.000
_cell.length_c   1.000
_cell.angle_alpha   90.00
_cell.angle_beta   90.00
_cell.angle_gamma   90.00
#
_symmetry.space_group_name_H-M   'P 1'
#
loop_
_entity.id
_entity.type
_entity.pdbx_description
1 polymer ?
#
loop_
_entity_poly.entity_id
_entity_poly.type
_entity_poly.pdbx_seq_one_letter_code
_entity_poly.pdbx_strand_id
1 'polypeptide(L)'
;MLNRRYIPAVTIASIIIIVLWKLVFTNLILARGDTLYYIYPYWEHRARTFLSGQIPLWNPYIFMGSPFLANPQAGVLYPPNWLLTPFNTTNV
;
A
#
# COMPACT_ATOMS: atom_id res chain seq x y z
N MET A 1 36.29 -0.79 -13.81
CA MET A 1 36.63 -2.06 -13.15
C MET A 1 35.88 -2.11 -11.82
N LEU A 2 34.72 -2.77 -11.77
CA LEU A 2 33.90 -2.84 -10.56
C LEU A 2 34.63 -3.71 -9.52
N ASN A 3 34.83 -3.18 -8.31
CA ASN A 3 35.53 -3.88 -7.24
C ASN A 3 34.79 -5.20 -6.93
N ARG A 4 35.50 -6.33 -6.82
CA ARG A 4 34.91 -7.69 -6.72
C ARG A 4 33.93 -7.85 -5.55
N ARG A 5 34.05 -6.98 -4.53
CA ARG A 5 33.15 -6.85 -3.38
C ARG A 5 31.72 -6.45 -3.73
N TYR A 6 31.50 -5.69 -4.81
CA TYR A 6 30.18 -5.17 -5.19
C TYR A 6 29.43 -6.05 -6.19
N ILE A 7 30.11 -7.05 -6.77
CA ILE A 7 29.51 -8.00 -7.71
C ILE A 7 28.20 -8.61 -7.16
N PRO A 8 28.13 -9.18 -5.94
CA PRO A 8 26.90 -9.80 -5.45
C PRO A 8 25.74 -8.80 -5.32
N ALA A 9 26.03 -7.57 -4.84
CA ALA A 9 25.01 -6.54 -4.71
C ALA A 9 24.46 -6.10 -6.08
N VAL A 10 25.34 -5.93 -7.07
CA VAL A 10 24.92 -5.61 -8.45
C VAL A 10 24.12 -6.75 -9.05
N THR A 11 24.53 -8.00 -8.87
CA THR A 11 23.78 -9.17 -9.37
C THR A 11 22.38 -9.21 -8.78
N ILE A 12 22.23 -9.04 -7.46
CA ILE A 12 20.92 -9.02 -6.80
C ILE A 12 20.07 -7.86 -7.33
N ALA A 13 20.63 -6.65 -7.41
CA ALA A 13 19.93 -5.49 -7.95
C ALA A 13 19.47 -5.71 -9.40
N SER A 14 20.33 -6.27 -10.25
CA SER A 14 19.99 -6.61 -11.63
C SER A 14 18.86 -7.64 -11.70
N ILE A 15 18.90 -8.69 -10.87
CA ILE A 15 17.82 -9.68 -10.82
C ILE A 15 16.50 -9.02 -10.39
N ILE A 16 16.52 -8.16 -9.36
CA ILE A 16 15.32 -7.45 -8.90
C ILE A 16 14.76 -6.58 -10.02
N ILE A 17 15.60 -5.80 -10.71
CA ILE A 17 15.17 -4.93 -11.81
C ILE A 17 14.62 -5.76 -12.97
N ILE A 18 15.24 -6.89 -13.31
CA ILE A 18 14.78 -7.77 -14.39
C ILE A 18 13.43 -8.40 -14.02
N VAL A 19 13.25 -8.88 -12.79
CA VAL A 19 11.98 -9.51 -12.36
C VAL A 19 10.87 -8.48 -12.23
N LEU A 20 11.17 -7.31 -11.67
CA LEU A 20 10.21 -6.23 -11.43
C LEU A 20 10.21 -5.18 -12.54
N TRP A 21 10.72 -5.48 -13.73
CA TRP A 21 10.92 -4.48 -14.79
C TRP A 21 9.64 -3.72 -15.16
N LYS A 22 8.49 -4.41 -15.14
CA LYS A 22 7.18 -3.76 -15.35
C LYS A 22 6.87 -2.74 -14.25
N LEU A 23 7.13 -3.09 -12.99
CA LEU A 23 6.93 -2.17 -11.86
C LEU A 23 7.92 -0.99 -11.90
N VAL A 24 9.14 -1.21 -12.41
CA VAL A 24 10.19 -0.19 -12.48
C VAL A 24 9.98 0.79 -13.63
N PHE A 25 9.59 0.29 -14.81
CA PHE A 25 9.57 1.08 -16.06
C PHE A 25 8.17 1.39 -16.58
N THR A 26 7.10 0.97 -15.89
CA THR A 26 5.73 1.29 -16.29
C THR A 26 4.93 1.80 -15.10
N ASN A 27 3.78 2.40 -15.37
CA ASN A 27 2.85 2.86 -14.33
C ASN A 27 1.99 1.72 -13.74
N LEU A 28 2.40 0.45 -13.93
CA LEU A 28 1.70 -0.69 -13.39
C LEU A 28 2.04 -0.88 -11.92
N ILE A 29 1.02 -1.03 -11.09
CA ILE A 29 1.13 -1.42 -9.69
C ILE A 29 1.03 -2.94 -9.54
N LEU A 30 1.61 -3.49 -8.47
CA LEU A 30 1.42 -4.87 -8.06
C LEU A 30 0.02 -5.06 -7.46
N ALA A 31 -1.00 -5.09 -8.32
CA ALA A 31 -2.39 -5.26 -7.93
C ALA A 31 -2.87 -6.70 -8.21
N ARG A 32 -2.41 -7.66 -7.41
CA ARG A 32 -2.94 -9.04 -7.40
C ARG A 32 -3.43 -9.41 -6.01
N GLY A 33 -4.44 -10.28 -5.95
CA GLY A 33 -4.88 -10.90 -4.72
C GLY A 33 -5.37 -9.91 -3.67
N ASP A 34 -4.92 -10.10 -2.43
CA ASP A 34 -5.25 -9.28 -1.28
C ASP A 34 -4.91 -7.80 -1.47
N THR A 35 -3.86 -7.46 -2.19
CA THR A 35 -3.54 -6.05 -2.46
C THR A 35 -4.73 -5.33 -3.11
N LEU A 36 -5.30 -5.92 -4.17
CA LEU A 36 -6.42 -5.34 -4.92
C LEU A 36 -7.75 -5.47 -4.16
N TYR A 37 -8.02 -6.63 -3.58
CA TYR A 37 -9.34 -6.94 -3.02
C TYR A 37 -9.51 -6.59 -1.53
N TYR A 38 -8.41 -6.36 -0.82
CA TYR A 38 -8.44 -6.15 0.63
C TYR A 38 -7.70 -4.86 1.02
N ILE A 39 -6.44 -4.69 0.61
CA ILE A 39 -5.58 -3.59 1.08
C ILE A 39 -6.01 -2.24 0.49
N TYR A 40 -6.17 -2.14 -0.84
CA TYR A 40 -6.60 -0.90 -1.49
C TYR A 40 -7.97 -0.41 -0.97
N PRO A 41 -9.01 -1.27 -0.87
CA PRO A 41 -10.29 -0.87 -0.26
C PRO A 41 -10.17 -0.41 1.18
N TYR A 42 -9.27 -1.02 1.97
CA TYR A 42 -9.00 -0.59 3.35
C TYR A 42 -8.43 0.83 3.40
N TRP A 43 -7.43 1.12 2.56
CA TRP A 43 -6.83 2.45 2.51
C TRP A 43 -7.82 3.51 2.03
N GLU A 44 -8.66 3.16 1.05
CA GLU A 44 -9.71 4.04 0.55
C GLU A 44 -10.76 4.34 1.63
N HIS A 45 -11.26 3.32 2.35
CA HIS A 45 -12.18 3.50 3.47
C HIS A 45 -11.58 4.41 4.54
N ARG A 46 -10.34 4.13 4.96
CA ARG A 46 -9.60 4.97 5.92
C ARG A 46 -9.51 6.42 5.46
N ALA A 47 -9.07 6.64 4.22
CA ALA A 47 -8.87 7.98 3.67
C ALA A 47 -10.19 8.75 3.63
N ARG A 48 -11.27 8.14 3.12
CA ARG A 48 -12.61 8.77 3.08
C ARG A 48 -13.11 9.16 4.46
N THR A 49 -13.01 8.26 5.44
CA THR A 49 -13.48 8.57 6.81
C THR A 49 -12.66 9.69 7.43
N PHE A 50 -11.33 9.69 7.29
CA PHE A 50 -10.49 10.77 7.78
C PHE A 50 -10.78 12.11 7.10
N LEU A 51 -10.94 12.13 5.78
CA LEU A 51 -11.28 13.34 5.03
C LEU A 51 -12.67 13.88 5.41
N SER A 52 -13.57 13.03 5.92
CA SER A 52 -14.86 13.46 6.51
C SER A 52 -14.74 13.98 7.95
N GLY A 53 -13.52 14.09 8.50
CA GLY A 53 -13.28 14.54 9.88
C GLY A 53 -13.56 13.48 10.94
N GLN A 54 -13.74 12.22 10.56
CA GLN A 54 -14.07 11.11 11.45
C GLN A 54 -12.89 10.15 11.59
N ILE A 55 -12.82 9.47 12.74
CA ILE A 55 -11.87 8.37 12.94
C ILE A 55 -12.54 7.07 12.45
N PRO A 56 -11.90 6.29 11.56
CA PRO A 56 -12.48 5.04 11.08
C PRO A 56 -12.41 3.96 12.16
N LEU A 57 -13.52 3.80 12.89
CA LEU A 57 -13.66 2.81 13.97
C LEU A 57 -14.10 1.44 13.47
N TRP A 58 -15.04 1.41 12.51
CA TRP A 58 -15.72 0.21 12.04
C TRP A 58 -15.65 0.07 10.52
N ASN A 59 -15.52 -1.16 10.04
CA ASN A 59 -15.62 -1.49 8.62
C ASN A 59 -16.88 -2.33 8.39
N PRO A 60 -17.93 -1.77 7.75
CA PRO A 60 -19.19 -2.46 7.52
C PRO A 60 -19.16 -3.45 6.35
N TYR A 61 -18.10 -3.44 5.53
CA TYR A 61 -18.08 -4.13 4.24
C TYR A 61 -17.67 -5.61 4.30
N ILE A 62 -17.19 -6.08 5.45
CA ILE A 62 -16.75 -7.47 5.62
C ILE A 62 -17.36 -8.07 6.89
N PHE A 63 -17.69 -9.37 6.85
CA PHE A 63 -18.14 -10.14 8.01
C PHE A 63 -19.32 -9.52 8.79
N MET A 64 -20.26 -8.86 8.11
CA MET A 64 -21.35 -8.09 8.74
C MET A 64 -20.86 -6.93 9.63
N GLY A 65 -19.60 -6.54 9.48
CA GLY A 65 -18.94 -5.53 10.28
C GLY A 65 -17.69 -6.07 10.99
N SER A 66 -16.63 -5.27 11.04
CA SER A 66 -15.42 -5.61 11.80
C SER A 66 -14.77 -4.38 12.44
N PRO A 67 -14.07 -4.55 13.58
CA PRO A 67 -13.39 -3.45 14.26
C PRO A 67 -12.17 -2.99 13.45
N PHE A 68 -12.33 -1.86 12.75
CA PHE A 68 -11.34 -1.36 11.80
C PHE A 68 -10.16 -0.68 12.50
N LEU A 69 -10.42 0.10 13.56
CA LEU A 69 -9.37 0.73 14.36
C LEU A 69 -8.44 -0.30 15.03
N ALA A 70 -8.99 -1.45 15.42
CA ALA A 70 -8.25 -2.54 16.03
C ALA A 70 -7.45 -3.37 15.00
N ASN A 71 -7.65 -3.15 13.70
CA ASN A 71 -6.93 -3.87 12.66
C ASN A 71 -5.59 -3.16 12.36
N PRO A 72 -4.44 -3.77 12.67
CA PRO A 72 -3.14 -3.16 12.40
C PRO A 72 -2.87 -2.96 10.91
N GLN A 73 -3.45 -3.79 10.02
CA GLN A 73 -3.30 -3.68 8.57
C GLN A 73 -4.00 -2.44 8.00
N ALA A 74 -5.05 -1.94 8.69
CA ALA A 74 -5.68 -0.68 8.33
C ALA A 74 -4.76 0.53 8.60
N GLY A 75 -3.83 0.41 9.56
CA GLY A 75 -2.83 1.43 9.86
C GLY A 75 -3.45 2.78 10.22
N VAL A 76 -4.63 2.79 10.85
CA VAL A 76 -5.40 4.00 11.17
C VAL A 76 -4.63 4.90 12.13
N LEU A 77 -3.89 4.34 13.08
CA LEU A 77 -3.11 5.09 14.06
C LEU A 77 -1.64 5.30 13.66
N TYR A 78 -1.30 5.06 12.39
CA TYR A 78 0.07 5.23 11.89
C TYR A 78 0.21 6.63 11.24
N PRO A 79 0.93 7.58 11.86
CA PRO A 79 0.92 8.98 11.42
C PRO A 79 1.35 9.21 9.96
N PRO A 80 2.31 8.46 9.38
CA PRO A 80 2.62 8.60 7.96
C PRO A 80 1.43 8.37 7.03
N ASN A 81 0.49 7.49 7.41
CA ASN A 81 -0.72 7.26 6.61
C ASN A 81 -1.66 8.47 6.61
N TRP A 82 -1.63 9.31 7.65
CA TRP A 82 -2.47 10.51 7.74
C TRP A 82 -2.05 11.53 6.70
N LEU A 83 -0.74 11.73 6.53
CA LEU A 83 -0.17 12.59 5.50
C LEU A 83 -0.53 12.13 4.08
N LEU A 84 -0.77 10.83 3.92
CA LEU A 84 -1.15 10.22 2.64
C LEU A 84 -2.67 10.23 2.38
N THR A 85 -3.51 10.58 3.36
CA THR A 85 -4.98 10.58 3.19
C THR A 85 -5.50 11.42 2.02
N PRO A 86 -4.89 12.55 1.61
CA PRO A 86 -5.37 13.31 0.45
C PRO A 86 -5.17 12.56 -0.89
N PHE A 87 -4.21 11.64 -0.95
CA PHE A 87 -3.90 10.83 -2.13
C PHE A 87 -4.77 9.57 -2.16
N ASN A 88 -6.09 9.76 -2.27
CA ASN A 88 -7.04 8.65 -2.42
C ASN A 88 -7.16 8.19 -3.89
N THR A 89 -7.68 6.99 -4.10
CA THR A 89 -7.76 6.38 -5.45
C THR A 89 -8.82 7.01 -6.35
N THR A 90 -9.67 7.89 -5.82
CA THR A 90 -10.74 8.56 -6.57
C THR A 90 -10.40 9.95 -7.08
N ASN A 91 -9.27 10.53 -6.65
CA ASN A 91 -8.81 11.87 -7.08
C ASN A 91 -7.74 11.82 -8.19
N VAL A 92 -7.59 10.66 -8.85
CA VAL A 92 -6.77 10.44 -10.06
C VAL A 92 -7.63 10.03 -11.24
#